data_AF-A0A939X7X4-F1
#
_entry.id   AF-A0A939X7X4-F1
#
_cell.length_a   1.000
_cell.length_b   1.000
_cell.length_c   1.000
_cell.angle_alpha   90.00
_cell.angle_beta   90.00
_cell.angle_gamma   90.00
#
_symmetry.space_group_name_H-M   'P 1'
#
loop_
_entity.id
_entity.type
_entity.pdbx_description
1 polymer ?
#
loop_
_entity_poly.entity_id
_entity_poly.type
_entity_poly.pdbx_seq_one_letter_code
_entity_poly.pdbx_strand_id
1 'polypeptide(L)'
;MKKFLMLVFLAFAFSSVFAQDDGTIVFYDDPYELYKYTITQDKIIFSSEDSGTIEEIERSKFFLGEDKFYHYINKTNDEFIVLFYNNGHADFFPLNEIETEDSKDFKSWLETFKKRVDENDSYYPFMEFGAKYSASSELKENATIYVAKNLGTCFLPPDSKEGNAIWNPGHKPWVEGVKGHGIDEYIKLKTRGPFSKLKIINGYVDFTRRDLYKKNSRVKTFLVKDLDNNIEFEVSLKDEVFIQDIKLEKSTTNVILYIKDVYKGDKWADTCVTSLVPGY
;
A
#
# COMPACT_ATOMS: atom_id res chain seq x y z
N MET A 1 -10.07 -41.73 16.72
CA MET A 1 -8.90 -40.95 17.18
C MET A 1 -8.19 -40.44 15.93
N LYS A 2 -8.59 -39.36 15.25
CA LYS A 2 -8.41 -37.93 15.60
C LYS A 2 -7.14 -37.66 16.42
N LYS A 3 -6.03 -37.39 15.75
CA LYS A 3 -5.27 -36.12 15.78
C LYS A 3 -3.83 -36.32 15.31
N PHE A 4 -3.28 -35.25 14.75
CA PHE A 4 -1.85 -34.95 14.62
C PHE A 4 -1.06 -35.63 13.50
N LEU A 5 -1.23 -35.10 12.29
CA LEU A 5 -0.08 -34.80 11.44
C LEU A 5 -0.43 -33.60 10.54
N MET A 6 -0.60 -32.43 11.16
CA MET A 6 -0.56 -31.16 10.43
C MET A 6 0.90 -30.77 10.35
N LEU A 7 1.59 -31.38 9.37
CA LEU A 7 2.95 -30.99 9.02
C LEU A 7 2.89 -29.54 8.54
N VAL A 8 3.70 -28.70 9.20
CA VAL A 8 3.88 -27.28 8.95
C VAL A 8 4.29 -27.07 7.49
N PHE A 9 3.32 -26.74 6.63
CA PHE A 9 3.55 -25.99 5.40
C PHE A 9 3.30 -24.52 5.71
N LEU A 10 4.26 -23.91 6.40
CA LEU A 10 4.45 -22.45 6.40
C LEU A 10 5.87 -22.17 5.89
N ALA A 11 6.14 -22.70 4.70
CA ALA A 11 7.37 -22.43 3.98
C ALA A 11 7.00 -21.63 2.72
N PHE A 12 7.50 -20.39 2.68
CA PHE A 12 7.57 -19.51 1.52
C PHE A 12 6.26 -18.88 1.00
N ALA A 13 5.87 -17.77 1.63
CA ALA A 13 5.19 -16.66 0.95
C ALA A 13 5.87 -15.33 1.30
N PHE A 14 7.20 -15.28 1.24
CA PHE A 14 7.97 -14.03 1.20
C PHE A 14 8.93 -14.08 0.01
N SER A 15 8.38 -14.23 -1.19
CA SER A 15 9.16 -14.08 -2.42
C SER A 15 8.65 -12.84 -3.14
N SER A 16 9.33 -11.71 -2.95
CA SER A 16 9.63 -10.68 -3.98
C SER A 16 9.56 -9.23 -3.51
N VAL A 17 9.10 -8.92 -2.29
CA VAL A 17 9.13 -7.51 -1.82
C VAL A 17 10.57 -7.11 -1.44
N PHE A 18 11.37 -8.08 -0.97
CA PHE A 18 12.73 -7.86 -0.47
C PHE A 18 13.64 -9.06 -0.73
N ALA A 19 13.50 -9.74 -1.88
CA ALA A 19 14.40 -10.85 -2.19
C ALA A 19 15.83 -10.33 -2.48
N GLN A 20 16.58 -10.03 -1.42
CA GLN A 20 18.02 -10.12 -1.37
C GLN A 20 18.41 -11.59 -1.11
N ASP A 21 19.63 -11.96 -1.49
CA ASP A 21 20.10 -13.30 -1.87
C ASP A 21 20.01 -14.43 -0.80
N ASP A 22 19.29 -14.24 0.30
CA ASP A 22 19.20 -15.19 1.43
C ASP A 22 17.83 -15.20 2.17
N GLY A 23 16.85 -14.39 1.75
CA GLY A 23 15.57 -14.27 2.46
C GLY A 23 15.60 -13.31 3.65
N THR A 24 16.64 -12.50 3.78
CA THR A 24 16.74 -11.40 4.73
C THR A 24 15.98 -10.17 4.21
N ILE A 25 15.17 -9.56 5.07
CA ILE A 25 14.45 -8.30 4.79
C ILE A 25 15.11 -7.19 5.59
N VAL A 26 15.57 -6.14 4.92
CA VAL A 26 16.12 -4.95 5.58
C VAL A 26 15.22 -3.76 5.30
N PHE A 27 14.84 -3.04 6.35
CA PHE A 27 14.11 -1.80 6.21
C PHE A 27 14.40 -0.80 7.33
N TYR A 28 13.97 0.44 7.13
CA TYR A 28 14.21 1.59 7.99
C TYR A 28 12.90 2.25 8.42
N ASP A 29 12.80 2.73 9.66
CA ASP A 29 11.60 3.39 10.22
C ASP A 29 11.36 4.78 9.62
N ASP A 30 12.41 5.42 9.08
CA ASP A 30 12.37 6.81 8.62
C ASP A 30 13.41 7.04 7.50
N PRO A 31 13.15 7.88 6.47
CA PRO A 31 14.16 8.39 5.53
C PRO A 31 15.40 9.01 6.16
N TYR A 32 15.37 9.40 7.42
CA TYR A 32 16.57 9.84 8.14
C TYR A 32 17.40 8.67 8.73
N GLU A 33 17.07 7.42 8.39
CA GLU A 33 17.80 6.19 8.75
C GLU A 33 18.05 5.99 10.25
N LEU A 34 17.17 6.51 11.11
CA LEU A 34 17.31 6.45 12.58
C LEU A 34 17.34 5.02 13.13
N TYR A 35 16.57 4.13 12.53
CA TYR A 35 16.39 2.76 12.95
C TYR A 35 16.39 1.83 11.76
N LYS A 36 17.16 0.76 11.85
CA LYS A 36 17.27 -0.30 10.86
C LYS A 36 16.76 -1.61 11.46
N TYR A 37 15.88 -2.26 10.72
CA TYR A 37 15.34 -3.57 11.01
C TYR A 37 15.89 -4.57 9.99
N THR A 38 16.42 -5.68 10.48
CA THR A 38 16.90 -6.80 9.65
C THR A 38 16.15 -8.06 10.09
N ILE A 39 15.17 -8.49 9.30
CA ILE A 39 14.40 -9.71 9.54
C ILE A 39 15.11 -10.86 8.82
N THR A 40 15.57 -11.84 9.57
CA THR A 40 16.15 -13.09 9.07
C THR A 40 15.14 -14.23 9.19
N GLN A 41 15.57 -15.47 8.95
CA GLN A 41 14.72 -16.65 9.15
C GLN A 41 14.42 -16.93 10.63
N ASP A 42 15.32 -16.56 11.53
CA ASP A 42 15.32 -16.90 12.95
C ASP A 42 14.95 -15.73 13.86
N LYS A 43 15.19 -14.48 13.44
CA LYS A 43 15.01 -13.31 14.30
C LYS A 43 14.75 -12.02 13.54
N ILE A 44 14.52 -10.97 14.31
CA ILE A 44 14.52 -9.57 13.86
C ILE A 44 15.63 -8.89 14.63
N ILE A 45 16.53 -8.21 13.93
CA ILE A 45 17.57 -7.37 14.52
C ILE A 45 17.12 -5.93 14.32
N PHE A 46 16.92 -5.21 15.42
CA PHE A 46 16.76 -3.77 15.42
C PHE A 46 18.09 -3.12 15.76
N SER A 47 18.48 -2.08 15.03
CA SER A 47 19.68 -1.29 15.30
C SER A 47 19.39 0.19 15.14
N SER A 48 19.86 0.99 16.09
CA SER A 48 19.81 2.46 16.07
C SER A 48 21.24 3.00 15.92
N GLU A 49 21.51 3.75 14.86
CA GLU A 49 22.84 4.33 14.64
C GLU A 49 23.17 5.40 15.68
N ASP A 50 22.20 6.24 16.03
CA ASP A 50 22.38 7.33 16.99
C ASP A 50 22.74 6.86 18.41
N SER A 51 22.05 5.81 18.88
CA SER A 51 22.26 5.30 20.25
C SER A 51 23.28 4.16 20.30
N GLY A 52 23.66 3.59 19.15
CA GLY A 52 24.44 2.35 19.07
C GLY A 52 23.69 1.12 19.59
N THR A 53 22.38 1.23 19.85
CA THR A 53 21.57 0.14 20.39
C THR A 53 21.40 -0.94 19.34
N ILE A 54 21.62 -2.19 19.74
CA ILE A 54 21.29 -3.39 18.93
C ILE A 54 20.40 -4.28 19.78
N GLU A 55 19.23 -4.62 19.25
CA GLU A 55 18.26 -5.46 19.91
C GLU A 55 17.88 -6.66 19.04
N GLU A 56 17.75 -7.82 19.68
CA GLU A 56 17.19 -9.01 19.06
C GLU A 56 15.75 -9.20 19.52
N ILE A 57 14.86 -9.41 18.55
CA ILE A 57 13.44 -9.65 18.74
C ILE A 57 13.09 -10.98 18.06
N GLU A 58 12.18 -11.75 18.67
CA GLU A 58 11.75 -13.03 18.12
C GLU A 58 11.12 -12.87 16.74
N ARG A 59 11.47 -13.75 15.78
CA ARG A 59 10.91 -13.72 14.42
C ARG A 59 9.38 -13.80 14.38
N SER A 60 8.78 -14.47 15.35
CA SER A 60 7.33 -14.63 15.52
C SER A 60 6.60 -13.31 15.73
N LYS A 61 7.31 -12.26 16.18
CA LYS A 61 6.77 -10.94 16.45
C LYS A 61 6.54 -10.11 15.19
N PHE A 62 6.91 -10.61 14.02
CA PHE A 62 6.62 -9.97 12.74
C PHE A 62 5.93 -10.97 11.80
N PHE A 63 4.70 -10.69 11.38
CA PHE A 63 3.91 -11.65 10.61
C PHE A 63 2.88 -10.98 9.69
N LEU A 64 2.44 -11.72 8.68
CA LEU A 64 1.29 -11.34 7.85
C LEU A 64 0.02 -11.84 8.55
N GLY A 65 -0.88 -10.93 8.91
CA GLY A 65 -2.13 -11.24 9.57
C GLY A 65 -3.17 -11.86 8.62
N GLU A 66 -4.23 -12.43 9.19
CA GLU A 66 -5.37 -12.93 8.39
C GLU A 66 -6.11 -11.82 7.64
N ASP A 67 -5.97 -10.58 8.12
CA ASP A 67 -6.45 -9.35 7.49
C ASP A 67 -5.57 -8.90 6.31
N LYS A 68 -4.46 -9.61 6.05
CA LYS A 68 -3.47 -9.35 5.00
C LYS A 68 -2.60 -8.11 5.23
N PHE A 69 -2.62 -7.56 6.44
CA PHE A 69 -1.68 -6.52 6.86
C PHE A 69 -0.45 -7.16 7.49
N TYR A 70 0.69 -6.48 7.42
CA TYR A 70 1.85 -6.86 8.20
C TYR A 70 1.73 -6.31 9.62
N HIS A 71 2.01 -7.16 10.59
CA HIS A 71 1.95 -6.86 12.01
C HIS A 71 3.34 -6.98 12.61
N TYR A 72 3.66 -6.08 13.53
CA TYR A 72 4.86 -6.11 14.35
C TYR A 72 4.47 -5.94 15.82
N ILE A 73 5.01 -6.79 16.68
CA ILE A 73 4.81 -6.72 18.13
C ILE A 73 6.15 -6.37 18.78
N ASN A 74 6.23 -5.21 19.43
CA ASN A 74 7.46 -4.78 20.07
C ASN A 74 7.71 -5.55 21.40
N LYS A 75 8.79 -5.19 22.11
CA LYS A 75 9.15 -5.83 23.39
C LYS A 75 8.18 -5.54 24.53
N THR A 76 7.48 -4.41 24.50
CA THR A 76 6.42 -4.08 25.46
C THR A 76 5.09 -4.76 25.14
N ASN A 77 5.04 -5.55 24.05
CA ASN A 77 3.87 -6.22 23.49
C ASN A 77 2.80 -5.27 22.93
N ASP A 78 3.22 -4.07 22.52
CA ASP A 78 2.38 -3.21 21.69
C ASP A 78 2.44 -3.72 20.24
N GLU A 79 1.28 -3.81 19.61
CA GLU A 79 1.12 -4.26 18.23
C GLU A 79 1.02 -3.06 17.28
N PHE A 80 1.66 -3.20 16.13
CA PHE A 80 1.74 -2.18 15.09
C PHE A 80 1.35 -2.79 13.75
N ILE A 81 0.62 -2.04 12.94
CA ILE A 81 0.51 -2.28 11.51
C ILE A 81 1.75 -1.71 10.83
N VAL A 82 2.36 -2.49 9.94
CA VAL A 82 3.56 -2.09 9.18
C VAL A 82 3.20 -1.90 7.73
N LEU A 83 3.44 -0.71 7.19
CA LEU A 83 3.28 -0.43 5.76
C LEU A 83 4.64 -0.21 5.09
N PHE A 84 4.99 -1.12 4.18
CA PHE A 84 6.27 -1.07 3.49
C PHE A 84 6.29 -0.11 2.30
N TYR A 85 7.40 0.61 2.18
CA TYR A 85 7.83 1.43 1.06
C TYR A 85 9.01 0.81 0.33
N ASN A 86 9.17 1.17 -0.94
CA ASN A 86 10.09 0.48 -1.84
C ASN A 86 11.55 0.97 -1.76
N ASN A 87 11.81 2.06 -1.04
CA ASN A 87 13.15 2.50 -0.68
C ASN A 87 13.71 1.70 0.53
N GLY A 88 13.03 0.64 0.95
CA GLY A 88 13.37 -0.08 2.17
C GLY A 88 12.94 0.67 3.40
N HIS A 89 11.88 1.48 3.34
CA HIS A 89 11.32 2.12 4.54
C HIS A 89 10.02 1.44 4.92
N ALA A 90 9.61 1.56 6.17
CA ALA A 90 8.30 1.13 6.61
C ALA A 90 7.75 2.09 7.66
N ASP A 91 6.48 2.42 7.55
CA ASP A 91 5.78 3.14 8.62
C ASP A 91 5.16 2.14 9.58
N PHE A 92 5.24 2.46 10.87
CA PHE A 92 4.62 1.72 11.95
C PHE A 92 3.43 2.50 12.51
N PHE A 93 2.25 1.89 12.47
CA PHE A 93 1.03 2.47 13.00
C PHE A 93 0.61 1.71 14.25
N PRO A 94 0.65 2.32 15.45
CA PRO A 94 0.23 1.65 16.67
C PRO A 94 -1.23 1.21 16.55
N LEU A 95 -1.49 -0.08 16.80
CA LEU A 95 -2.82 -0.64 16.58
C LEU A 95 -3.87 -0.05 17.54
N ASN A 96 -3.45 0.21 18.78
CA ASN A 96 -4.28 0.87 19.79
C ASN A 96 -4.69 2.29 19.37
N GLU A 97 -3.83 3.04 18.68
CA GLU A 97 -4.15 4.36 18.15
C GLU A 97 -5.13 4.25 16.99
N ILE A 98 -4.89 3.36 16.01
CA ILE A 98 -5.80 3.10 14.89
C ILE A 98 -7.19 2.68 15.36
N GLU A 99 -7.29 1.85 16.39
CA GLU A 99 -8.58 1.34 16.88
C GLU A 99 -9.32 2.36 17.77
N THR A 100 -8.60 3.33 18.33
CA THR A 100 -9.18 4.43 19.11
C THR A 100 -9.33 5.73 18.31
N GLU A 101 -8.85 5.77 17.06
CA GLU A 101 -8.81 6.89 16.11
C GLU A 101 -10.18 7.45 15.68
N ASP A 102 -11.27 6.97 16.27
CA ASP A 102 -12.51 7.75 16.35
C ASP A 102 -12.37 8.97 17.31
N SER A 103 -11.18 9.14 17.92
CA SER A 103 -10.84 10.22 18.83
C SER A 103 -10.97 11.60 18.18
N LYS A 104 -11.56 12.53 18.94
CA LYS A 104 -11.72 13.93 18.56
C LYS A 104 -10.38 14.61 18.23
N ASP A 105 -9.30 14.13 18.85
CA ASP A 105 -7.96 14.70 18.73
C ASP A 105 -7.35 14.39 17.36
N PHE A 106 -7.54 13.18 16.83
CA PHE A 106 -7.10 12.83 15.48
C PHE A 106 -7.86 13.63 14.41
N LYS A 107 -9.18 13.75 14.54
CA LYS A 107 -10.00 14.59 13.64
C LYS A 107 -9.56 16.06 13.70
N SER A 108 -9.27 16.58 14.90
CA SER A 108 -8.77 17.94 15.08
C SER A 108 -7.39 18.16 14.47
N TRP A 109 -6.49 17.19 14.64
CA TRP A 109 -5.17 17.20 14.01
C TRP A 109 -5.30 17.17 12.49
N LEU A 110 -6.09 16.24 11.93
CA LEU A 110 -6.32 16.09 10.50
C LEU A 110 -6.89 17.36 9.87
N GLU A 111 -7.86 18.01 10.50
CA GLU A 111 -8.44 19.26 9.99
C GLU A 111 -7.44 20.42 10.05
N THR A 112 -6.64 20.50 11.12
CA THR A 112 -5.56 21.50 11.22
C THR A 112 -4.49 21.25 10.16
N PHE A 113 -4.12 19.99 9.95
CA PHE A 113 -3.14 19.57 8.97
C PHE A 113 -3.62 19.83 7.54
N LYS A 114 -4.85 19.46 7.16
CA LYS A 114 -5.43 19.77 5.84
C LYS A 114 -5.39 21.27 5.55
N LYS A 115 -5.76 22.09 6.54
CA LYS A 115 -5.71 23.55 6.43
C LYS A 115 -4.29 24.05 6.14
N ARG A 116 -3.28 23.52 6.82
CA ARG A 116 -1.87 23.88 6.56
C ARG A 116 -1.40 23.44 5.17
N VAL A 117 -1.83 22.27 4.71
CA VAL A 117 -1.49 21.75 3.37
C VAL A 117 -2.10 22.61 2.27
N ASP A 118 -3.37 22.99 2.39
CA ASP A 118 -4.05 23.87 1.42
C ASP A 118 -3.40 25.27 1.37
N GLU A 119 -2.82 25.73 2.48
CA GLU A 119 -2.18 27.04 2.59
C GLU A 119 -0.72 27.05 2.07
N ASN A 120 -0.01 25.92 2.07
CA ASN A 120 1.44 25.87 1.79
C ASN A 120 1.85 25.29 0.42
N ASP A 121 0.89 24.92 -0.44
CA ASP A 121 1.14 24.44 -1.83
C ASP A 121 2.29 23.39 -1.92
N SER A 122 2.36 22.51 -0.92
CA SER A 122 3.54 21.71 -0.63
C SER A 122 3.54 20.37 -1.37
N TYR A 123 4.33 20.35 -2.44
CA TYR A 123 5.02 19.22 -3.09
C TYR A 123 4.44 17.80 -2.92
N TYR A 124 3.75 17.35 -3.97
CA TYR A 124 3.60 15.91 -4.26
C TYR A 124 4.64 15.48 -5.30
N PRO A 125 5.28 14.31 -5.16
CA PRO A 125 5.88 13.64 -6.32
C PRO A 125 4.82 13.35 -7.40
N PHE A 126 3.54 13.22 -7.06
CA PHE A 126 2.46 13.04 -8.03
C PHE A 126 2.11 14.33 -8.82
N MET A 127 2.30 15.51 -8.20
CA MET A 127 2.17 16.81 -8.88
C MET A 127 3.35 17.06 -9.81
N GLU A 128 4.54 16.54 -9.49
CA GLU A 128 5.70 16.55 -10.38
C GLU A 128 5.35 15.89 -11.72
N PHE A 129 4.71 14.73 -11.67
CA PHE A 129 4.20 14.07 -12.87
C PHE A 129 2.93 14.71 -13.43
N GLY A 130 2.22 15.57 -12.69
CA GLY A 130 0.93 16.12 -13.11
C GLY A 130 -0.08 15.00 -13.46
N ALA A 131 -0.11 13.95 -12.65
CA ALA A 131 -0.88 12.74 -12.88
C ALA A 131 -2.38 13.02 -13.02
N LYS A 132 -3.00 12.46 -14.06
CA LYS A 132 -4.42 12.53 -14.36
C LYS A 132 -4.97 11.12 -14.47
N TYR A 133 -5.89 10.80 -13.57
CA TYR A 133 -6.55 9.51 -13.51
C TYR A 133 -7.95 9.59 -14.14
N SER A 134 -8.32 8.53 -14.85
CA SER A 134 -9.67 8.25 -15.31
C SER A 134 -9.90 6.75 -15.27
N ALA A 135 -11.14 6.30 -15.25
CA ALA A 135 -11.47 4.88 -15.30
C ALA A 135 -12.66 4.66 -16.23
N SER A 136 -12.88 3.41 -16.63
CA SER A 136 -14.08 2.99 -17.37
C SER A 136 -15.37 3.13 -16.54
N SER A 137 -15.25 3.00 -15.22
CA SER A 137 -16.37 3.00 -14.29
C SER A 137 -15.98 3.56 -12.92
N GLU A 138 -17.01 3.82 -12.11
CA GLU A 138 -16.89 4.35 -10.75
C GLU A 138 -18.11 3.95 -9.91
N LEU A 139 -17.90 3.63 -8.63
CA LEU A 139 -18.99 3.43 -7.67
C LEU A 139 -19.37 4.76 -7.00
N LYS A 140 -20.68 4.99 -6.90
CA LYS A 140 -21.28 6.03 -6.05
C LYS A 140 -22.25 5.38 -5.09
N GLU A 141 -21.97 5.52 -3.80
CA GLU A 141 -22.82 4.96 -2.75
C GLU A 141 -23.13 6.06 -1.72
N ASN A 142 -24.41 6.41 -1.60
CA ASN A 142 -24.87 7.52 -0.77
C ASN A 142 -24.12 8.83 -1.13
N ALA A 143 -23.42 9.43 -0.16
CA ALA A 143 -22.59 10.62 -0.36
C ALA A 143 -21.13 10.29 -0.73
N THR A 144 -20.73 9.01 -0.72
CA THR A 144 -19.34 8.61 -0.96
C THR A 144 -19.13 8.28 -2.43
N ILE A 145 -18.01 8.78 -2.97
CA ILE A 145 -17.66 8.68 -4.39
C ILE A 145 -16.30 7.99 -4.52
N TYR A 146 -16.28 6.81 -5.16
CA TYR A 146 -15.11 5.95 -5.30
C TYR A 146 -14.54 6.01 -6.73
N VAL A 147 -13.80 7.08 -7.02
CA VAL A 147 -13.40 7.44 -8.38
C VAL A 147 -11.89 7.33 -8.58
N ALA A 148 -11.47 7.19 -9.85
CA ALA A 148 -10.06 7.09 -10.21
C ALA A 148 -9.21 8.26 -9.69
N LYS A 149 -9.79 9.47 -9.53
CA LYS A 149 -9.09 10.63 -8.97
C LYS A 149 -8.61 10.40 -7.54
N ASN A 150 -9.19 9.47 -6.80
CA ASN A 150 -8.77 9.18 -5.44
C ASN A 150 -7.45 8.41 -5.38
N LEU A 151 -7.01 7.77 -6.48
CA LEU A 151 -5.80 6.92 -6.51
C LEU A 151 -4.51 7.66 -6.13
N GLY A 152 -4.49 9.00 -6.23
CA GLY A 152 -3.36 9.83 -5.83
C GLY A 152 -3.51 10.49 -4.45
N THR A 153 -4.54 10.16 -3.67
CA THR A 153 -4.88 10.88 -2.41
C THR A 153 -4.67 10.04 -1.15
N CYS A 154 -4.11 8.85 -1.30
CA CYS A 154 -3.88 7.88 -0.22
C CYS A 154 -2.93 8.41 0.88
N PHE A 155 -2.01 9.29 0.50
CA PHE A 155 -1.11 9.97 1.43
C PHE A 155 -1.27 11.47 1.28
N LEU A 156 -1.22 12.16 2.41
CA LEU A 156 -1.17 13.60 2.51
C LEU A 156 0.29 14.08 2.46
N PRO A 157 0.56 15.28 1.91
CA PRO A 157 1.92 15.78 1.81
C PRO A 157 2.47 16.16 3.19
N PRO A 158 3.79 16.06 3.42
CA PRO A 158 4.38 16.44 4.68
C PRO A 158 4.17 17.93 5.03
N ASP A 159 4.15 18.25 6.33
CA ASP A 159 4.11 19.63 6.84
C ASP A 159 5.40 20.43 6.50
N SER A 160 6.46 19.78 5.99
CA SER A 160 7.73 20.40 5.58
C SER A 160 8.33 19.71 4.33
N LYS A 161 9.27 20.37 3.64
CA LYS A 161 9.95 19.82 2.43
C LYS A 161 10.75 18.55 2.71
N GLU A 162 11.09 18.30 3.95
CA GLU A 162 11.93 17.18 4.37
C GLU A 162 11.10 16.11 5.10
N GLY A 163 9.84 16.40 5.42
CA GLY A 163 8.97 15.47 6.14
C GLY A 163 8.43 14.35 5.26
N ASN A 164 7.80 13.37 5.91
CA ASN A 164 7.20 12.21 5.26
C ASN A 164 5.73 12.42 4.93
N ALA A 165 5.31 11.83 3.81
CA ALA A 165 3.90 11.79 3.45
C ALA A 165 3.15 10.93 4.48
N ILE A 166 2.04 11.42 5.00
CA ILE A 166 1.29 10.76 6.06
C ILE A 166 0.07 10.08 5.47
N TRP A 167 -0.32 8.91 5.98
CA TRP A 167 -1.56 8.26 5.57
C TRP A 167 -2.76 9.21 5.64
N ASN A 168 -3.60 9.23 4.60
CA ASN A 168 -4.85 9.98 4.59
C ASN A 168 -6.00 9.11 5.13
N PRO A 169 -6.45 9.30 6.38
CA PRO A 169 -7.56 8.52 6.95
C PRO A 169 -8.89 8.76 6.23
N GLY A 170 -9.04 9.91 5.57
CA GLY A 170 -10.22 10.25 4.78
C GLY A 170 -10.20 9.66 3.38
N HIS A 171 -9.13 8.97 2.98
CA HIS A 171 -9.00 8.40 1.65
C HIS A 171 -10.13 7.40 1.35
N LYS A 172 -10.46 7.30 0.06
CA LYS A 172 -11.41 6.33 -0.49
C LYS A 172 -10.77 5.73 -1.72
N PRO A 173 -10.78 4.40 -1.91
CA PRO A 173 -10.19 3.80 -3.09
C PRO A 173 -10.98 4.18 -4.35
N TRP A 174 -10.42 3.85 -5.52
CA TRP A 174 -11.25 3.64 -6.70
C TRP A 174 -11.96 2.28 -6.57
N VAL A 175 -13.24 2.25 -6.93
CA VAL A 175 -14.07 1.05 -7.01
C VAL A 175 -14.77 1.08 -8.35
N GLU A 176 -14.66 -0.01 -9.11
CA GLU A 176 -15.22 -0.09 -10.46
C GLU A 176 -16.76 0.04 -10.47
N GLY A 177 -17.48 -0.63 -9.55
CA GLY A 177 -18.90 -0.41 -9.32
C GLY A 177 -19.86 -0.96 -10.39
N VAL A 178 -19.38 -1.79 -11.31
CA VAL A 178 -20.19 -2.55 -12.27
C VAL A 178 -20.64 -3.88 -11.68
N LYS A 179 -21.57 -4.55 -12.37
CA LYS A 179 -22.03 -5.88 -11.93
C LYS A 179 -20.92 -6.91 -12.14
N GLY A 180 -20.51 -7.56 -11.06
CA GLY A 180 -19.55 -8.66 -11.10
C GLY A 180 -18.21 -8.23 -10.51
N HIS A 181 -17.11 -8.68 -11.12
CA HIS A 181 -15.76 -8.46 -10.61
C HIS A 181 -14.99 -7.35 -11.35
N GLY A 182 -15.65 -6.57 -12.21
CA GLY A 182 -15.01 -5.55 -13.03
C GLY A 182 -13.96 -6.08 -14.01
N ILE A 183 -14.09 -7.30 -14.53
CA ILE A 183 -13.19 -7.79 -15.59
C ILE A 183 -13.32 -6.90 -16.82
N ASP A 184 -12.19 -6.56 -17.43
CA ASP A 184 -12.02 -5.60 -18.52
C ASP A 184 -12.33 -4.13 -18.17
N GLU A 185 -12.74 -3.83 -16.93
CA GLU A 185 -12.70 -2.47 -16.41
C GLU A 185 -11.25 -2.01 -16.28
N TYR A 186 -11.01 -0.70 -16.42
CA TYR A 186 -9.66 -0.17 -16.50
C TYR A 186 -9.48 1.14 -15.77
N ILE A 187 -8.23 1.36 -15.36
CA ILE A 187 -7.70 2.64 -14.90
C ILE A 187 -6.77 3.17 -15.99
N LYS A 188 -6.94 4.43 -16.37
CA LYS A 188 -6.03 5.16 -17.24
C LYS A 188 -5.30 6.24 -16.46
N LEU A 189 -3.98 6.22 -16.57
CA LEU A 189 -3.09 7.22 -16.00
C LEU A 189 -2.36 7.95 -17.14
N LYS A 190 -2.50 9.27 -17.14
CA LYS A 190 -1.73 10.16 -18.00
C LYS A 190 -0.96 11.17 -17.16
N THR A 191 0.31 11.38 -17.47
CA THR A 191 1.20 12.35 -16.81
C THR A 191 1.64 13.44 -17.79
N ARG A 192 2.31 14.47 -17.25
CA ARG A 192 3.02 15.52 -18.01
C ARG A 192 4.45 15.10 -18.34
N GLY A 193 5.13 14.41 -17.41
CA GLY A 193 6.49 13.89 -17.55
C GLY A 193 6.51 12.35 -17.61
N PRO A 194 7.56 11.76 -18.21
CA PRO A 194 7.65 10.32 -18.37
C PRO A 194 8.01 9.60 -17.06
N PHE A 195 7.41 8.43 -16.83
CA PHE A 195 7.63 7.56 -15.68
C PHE A 195 7.96 6.14 -16.16
N SER A 196 8.75 5.38 -15.39
CA SER A 196 9.12 3.99 -15.74
C SER A 196 8.62 2.95 -14.73
N LYS A 197 7.98 3.40 -13.65
CA LYS A 197 7.40 2.54 -12.63
C LYS A 197 6.07 3.09 -12.10
N LEU A 198 5.21 2.17 -11.65
CA LEU A 198 3.99 2.50 -10.92
C LEU A 198 4.06 1.87 -9.53
N LYS A 199 3.68 2.63 -8.51
CA LYS A 199 3.43 2.15 -7.16
C LYS A 199 1.94 1.94 -6.98
N ILE A 200 1.55 0.77 -6.49
CA ILE A 200 0.14 0.42 -6.29
C ILE A 200 -0.10 -0.12 -4.88
N ILE A 201 -1.18 0.36 -4.26
CA ILE A 201 -1.79 -0.30 -3.10
C ILE A 201 -3.08 -0.92 -3.60
N ASN A 202 -3.10 -2.25 -3.66
CA ASN A 202 -4.21 -3.04 -4.20
C ASN A 202 -5.35 -3.20 -3.19
N GLY A 203 -6.58 -3.42 -3.65
CA GLY A 203 -7.73 -3.70 -2.80
C GLY A 203 -8.33 -2.46 -2.13
N TYR A 204 -9.21 -2.69 -1.16
CA TYR A 204 -9.78 -1.65 -0.29
C TYR A 204 -8.96 -1.64 1.01
N VAL A 205 -7.98 -0.74 1.10
CA VAL A 205 -7.12 -0.61 2.29
C VAL A 205 -7.59 0.56 3.15
N ASP A 206 -7.95 0.23 4.39
CA ASP A 206 -8.39 1.19 5.42
C ASP A 206 -7.96 0.61 6.79
N PHE A 207 -7.16 1.35 7.55
CA PHE A 207 -6.60 0.85 8.81
C PHE A 207 -7.65 0.71 9.92
N THR A 208 -8.70 1.54 9.88
CA THR A 208 -9.83 1.47 10.82
C THR A 208 -10.85 0.41 10.40
N ARG A 209 -10.81 -0.03 9.14
CA ARG A 209 -11.74 -0.98 8.53
C ARG A 209 -11.00 -2.05 7.70
N ARG A 210 -10.01 -2.69 8.31
CA ARG A 210 -9.12 -3.69 7.66
C ARG A 210 -9.87 -4.84 7.02
N ASP A 211 -11.04 -5.18 7.56
CA ASP A 211 -11.95 -6.20 7.03
C ASP A 211 -12.39 -5.93 5.57
N LEU A 212 -12.39 -4.67 5.13
CA LEU A 212 -12.79 -4.28 3.78
C LEU A 212 -11.86 -4.82 2.70
N TYR A 213 -10.58 -5.06 3.02
CA TYR A 213 -9.63 -5.62 2.07
C TYR A 213 -10.08 -6.99 1.55
N LYS A 214 -10.46 -7.88 2.46
CA LYS A 214 -10.93 -9.23 2.12
C LYS A 214 -12.38 -9.27 1.66
N LYS A 215 -13.22 -8.36 2.18
CA LYS A 215 -14.63 -8.32 1.82
C LYS A 215 -14.87 -7.89 0.37
N ASN A 216 -14.02 -7.03 -0.20
CA ASN A 216 -14.10 -6.61 -1.62
C ASN A 216 -13.13 -7.41 -2.48
N SER A 217 -13.34 -7.44 -3.80
CA SER A 217 -12.37 -8.04 -4.71
C SER A 217 -11.13 -7.16 -4.86
N ARG A 218 -10.01 -7.81 -5.20
CA ARG A 218 -8.69 -7.19 -5.33
C ARG A 218 -8.10 -7.63 -6.66
N VAL A 219 -7.36 -6.76 -7.33
CA VAL A 219 -6.81 -7.12 -8.65
C VAL A 219 -5.74 -8.20 -8.46
N LYS A 220 -5.83 -9.28 -9.23
CA LYS A 220 -4.80 -10.32 -9.26
C LYS A 220 -3.87 -10.12 -10.44
N THR A 221 -4.42 -9.76 -11.59
CA THR A 221 -3.65 -9.50 -12.80
C THR A 221 -4.20 -8.29 -13.54
N PHE A 222 -3.32 -7.37 -13.91
CA PHE A 222 -3.60 -6.33 -14.88
C PHE A 222 -2.98 -6.68 -16.23
N LEU A 223 -3.67 -6.34 -17.32
CA LEU A 223 -3.04 -6.11 -18.62
C LEU A 223 -2.70 -4.62 -18.70
N VAL A 224 -1.41 -4.31 -18.75
CA VAL A 224 -0.90 -2.95 -18.92
C VAL A 224 -0.73 -2.69 -20.41
N LYS A 225 -1.36 -1.62 -20.90
CA LYS A 225 -1.15 -1.08 -22.24
C LYS A 225 -0.39 0.24 -22.14
N ASP A 226 0.85 0.25 -22.61
CA ASP A 226 1.64 1.45 -22.79
C ASP A 226 1.29 2.09 -24.14
N LEU A 227 0.61 3.22 -24.09
CA LEU A 227 0.08 3.87 -25.29
C LEU A 227 1.14 4.63 -26.08
N ASP A 228 2.23 5.06 -25.43
CA ASP A 228 3.29 5.82 -26.09
C ASP A 228 4.26 4.87 -26.82
N ASN A 229 4.51 3.69 -26.25
CA ASN A 229 5.44 2.71 -26.81
C ASN A 229 4.75 1.59 -27.61
N ASN A 230 3.42 1.51 -27.60
CA ASN A 230 2.63 0.44 -28.21
C ASN A 230 3.06 -0.97 -27.73
N ILE A 231 3.19 -1.09 -26.41
CA ILE A 231 3.58 -2.32 -25.71
C ILE A 231 2.40 -2.77 -24.83
N GLU A 232 2.15 -4.07 -24.78
CA GLU A 232 1.19 -4.67 -23.87
C GLU A 232 1.84 -5.80 -23.10
N PHE A 233 1.67 -5.83 -21.78
CA PHE A 233 2.19 -6.89 -20.92
C PHE A 233 1.29 -7.10 -19.70
N GLU A 234 1.33 -8.30 -19.13
CA GLU A 234 0.59 -8.61 -17.91
C GLU A 234 1.47 -8.40 -16.68
N VAL A 235 0.86 -7.89 -15.62
CA VAL A 235 1.48 -7.82 -14.29
C VAL A 235 0.56 -8.48 -13.27
N SER A 236 1.14 -9.33 -12.43
CA SER A 236 0.42 -9.98 -11.33
C SER A 236 0.73 -9.29 -10.01
N LEU A 237 -0.31 -9.07 -9.22
CA LEU A 237 -0.23 -8.48 -7.88
C LEU A 237 -0.42 -9.56 -6.82
N LYS A 238 0.27 -9.38 -5.70
CA LYS A 238 0.09 -10.17 -4.49
C LYS A 238 -1.19 -9.80 -3.75
N ASP A 239 -1.74 -10.80 -3.06
CA ASP A 239 -2.93 -10.70 -2.21
C ASP A 239 -2.55 -10.31 -0.76
N GLU A 240 -1.82 -9.20 -0.64
CA GLU A 240 -1.27 -8.64 0.60
C GLU A 240 -1.33 -7.10 0.59
N VAL A 241 -1.37 -6.49 1.78
CA VAL A 241 -1.36 -5.03 1.94
C VAL A 241 0.07 -4.53 2.10
N PHE A 242 0.64 -4.05 0.99
CA PHE A 242 1.88 -3.27 0.94
C PHE A 242 1.95 -2.51 -0.39
N ILE A 243 2.92 -1.60 -0.54
CA ILE A 243 3.13 -0.88 -1.80
C ILE A 243 3.86 -1.80 -2.79
N GLN A 244 3.18 -2.19 -3.86
CA GLN A 244 3.74 -3.02 -4.92
C GLN A 244 4.29 -2.15 -6.05
N ASP A 245 5.47 -2.50 -6.60
CA ASP A 245 6.00 -1.86 -7.80
C ASP A 245 5.62 -2.64 -9.06
N ILE A 246 5.09 -1.94 -10.04
CA ILE A 246 4.94 -2.39 -11.43
C ILE A 246 6.04 -1.70 -12.22
N LYS A 247 7.06 -2.44 -12.65
CA LYS A 247 8.09 -1.93 -13.56
C LYS A 247 7.54 -1.94 -14.99
N LEU A 248 7.68 -0.82 -15.69
CA LEU A 248 7.32 -0.73 -17.10
C LEU A 248 8.53 -1.12 -17.95
N GLU A 249 8.28 -1.68 -19.13
CA GLU A 249 9.36 -2.06 -20.06
C GLU A 249 10.11 -0.84 -20.61
N LYS A 250 9.41 0.30 -20.72
CA LYS A 250 9.94 1.58 -21.17
C LYS A 250 9.31 2.71 -20.38
N SER A 251 10.01 3.84 -20.35
CA SER A 251 9.44 5.08 -19.80
C SER A 251 8.32 5.59 -20.72
N THR A 252 7.23 6.06 -20.12
CA THR A 252 6.00 6.46 -20.81
C THR A 252 5.29 7.58 -20.06
N THR A 253 4.36 8.28 -20.71
CA THR A 253 3.49 9.27 -20.07
C THR A 253 2.05 8.79 -19.95
N ASN A 254 1.72 7.61 -20.47
CA ASN A 254 0.34 7.24 -20.72
C ASN A 254 0.13 5.73 -20.76
N VAL A 255 -0.54 5.21 -19.73
CA VAL A 255 -0.85 3.78 -19.59
C VAL A 255 -2.33 3.54 -19.32
N ILE A 256 -2.81 2.38 -19.73
CA ILE A 256 -4.10 1.82 -19.30
C ILE A 256 -3.85 0.47 -18.63
N LEU A 257 -4.43 0.26 -17.45
CA LEU A 257 -4.37 -0.99 -16.71
C LEU A 257 -5.77 -1.62 -16.71
N TYR A 258 -5.95 -2.70 -17.47
CA TYR A 258 -7.21 -3.46 -17.54
C TYR A 258 -7.21 -4.61 -16.54
N ILE A 259 -8.28 -4.76 -15.77
CA ILE A 259 -8.44 -5.89 -14.85
C ILE A 259 -8.64 -7.18 -15.66
N LYS A 260 -7.69 -8.11 -15.55
CA LYS A 260 -7.75 -9.42 -16.22
C LYS A 260 -8.22 -10.55 -15.32
N ASP A 261 -7.81 -10.51 -14.05
CA ASP A 261 -8.19 -11.48 -13.03
C ASP A 261 -8.22 -10.81 -11.66
N VAL A 262 -8.97 -11.40 -10.73
CA VAL A 262 -9.15 -10.88 -9.36
C VAL A 262 -9.01 -11.96 -8.30
N TYR A 263 -8.55 -11.56 -7.12
CA TYR A 263 -8.85 -12.27 -5.89
C TYR A 263 -10.25 -11.87 -5.46
N LYS A 264 -11.16 -12.85 -5.38
CA LYS A 264 -12.56 -12.59 -5.06
C LYS A 264 -12.72 -12.07 -3.63
N GLY A 265 -13.62 -11.11 -3.46
CA GLY A 265 -14.07 -10.66 -2.15
C GLY A 265 -14.96 -11.70 -1.46
N ASP A 266 -14.87 -11.76 -0.13
CA ASP A 266 -15.69 -12.65 0.70
C ASP A 266 -17.16 -12.19 0.80
N LYS A 267 -17.44 -10.93 0.42
CA LYS A 267 -18.78 -10.33 0.54
C LYS A 267 -19.25 -9.60 -0.71
N TRP A 268 -18.42 -8.71 -1.26
CA TRP A 268 -18.73 -7.88 -2.41
C TRP A 268 -17.87 -8.28 -3.59
N ALA A 269 -18.49 -8.25 -4.78
CA ALA A 269 -17.81 -8.61 -6.00
C ALA A 269 -16.95 -7.44 -6.53
N ASP A 270 -17.29 -6.21 -6.14
CA ASP A 270 -16.62 -4.96 -6.54
C ASP A 270 -15.11 -5.04 -6.35
N THR A 271 -14.36 -4.67 -7.39
CA THR A 271 -12.89 -4.65 -7.36
C THR A 271 -12.37 -3.26 -7.00
N CYS A 272 -11.46 -3.22 -6.03
CA CYS A 272 -10.95 -1.98 -5.45
C CYS A 272 -9.45 -1.80 -5.72
N VAL A 273 -9.02 -0.55 -5.89
CA VAL A 273 -7.61 -0.13 -5.85
C VAL A 273 -7.50 1.14 -5.01
N THR A 274 -6.74 1.08 -3.92
CA THR A 274 -6.50 2.20 -3.01
C THR A 274 -5.64 3.28 -3.67
N SER A 275 -4.47 2.90 -4.19
CA SER A 275 -3.49 3.87 -4.67
C SER A 275 -2.85 3.43 -5.96
N LEU A 276 -2.57 4.37 -6.87
CA LEU A 276 -1.76 4.16 -8.06
C LEU A 276 -0.97 5.43 -8.33
N VAL A 277 0.36 5.32 -8.34
CA VAL A 277 1.27 6.47 -8.34
C VAL A 277 2.41 6.26 -9.34
N PRO A 278 2.69 7.21 -10.26
CA PRO A 278 3.87 7.14 -11.14
C PRO A 278 5.18 7.43 -10.40
N GLY A 279 6.27 6.85 -10.88
CA GLY A 279 7.63 7.11 -10.42
C GLY A 279 8.70 6.84 -11.48
N TYR A 280 9.93 7.27 -11.20
CA TYR A 280 11.07 7.20 -12.11
C TYR A 280 11.72 5.85 -12.28
#